data_AF-A0A9R1GP33-F1
#
_entry.id   AF-A0A9R1GP33-F1
#
_cell.length_a   1.000
_cell.length_b   1.000
_cell.length_c   1.000
_cell.angle_alpha   90.00
_cell.angle_beta   90.00
_cell.angle_gamma   90.00
#
_symmetry.space_group_name_H-M   'P 1'
#
loop_
_entity.id
_entity.type
_entity.pdbx_description
1 polymer ?
#
loop_
_entity_poly.entity_id
_entity_poly.type
_entity_poly.pdbx_seq_one_letter_code
_entity_poly.pdbx_strand_id
1 'polypeptide(L)'
;MSYDQVLSVLGGGGKAAAVSAWSGHGSNITRQIVKCTRWQLEETTDLITCPYHYYCDSSYPGDYSAAVGVLVAVLAVYCLLSAAAFTVVEIVRAGGGSPATAAGGVGRIKRKYLVPSGPFLMPLVLLVLAKGQRINAVFPLARLGPALLLTLQASALAFRNEADGDVRYAVLEASTVSGILHASLYLDAVVLPYYTGTDALRWSRFSGKCATCLCRMEPLVVGGRTVLYRGLSKTALAIIFALCSRMVCRIYGEERLSAWTRSALEVASWLFVSCDAVYLAGWVIAEGAMASAVVYGLVAWLVFLCVFGKVYRFLAWVENRQVQWKPSLTCHNVV
;
A
#
# COMPACT_ATOMS: atom_id res chain seq x y z
N MET A 1 15.35 15.88 -20.08
CA MET A 1 15.81 14.56 -20.55
C MET A 1 14.60 13.66 -20.70
N SER A 2 14.37 13.10 -21.88
CA SER A 2 13.11 12.44 -22.27
C SER A 2 12.98 11.02 -21.72
N TYR A 3 11.76 10.64 -21.33
CA TYR A 3 11.39 9.36 -20.71
C TYR A 3 11.71 8.12 -21.59
N ASP A 4 11.93 8.31 -22.89
CA ASP A 4 12.15 7.22 -23.85
C ASP A 4 13.59 6.68 -23.87
N GLN A 5 14.57 7.42 -23.32
CA GLN A 5 15.98 6.99 -23.30
C GLN A 5 16.33 6.03 -22.16
N VAL A 6 15.45 5.84 -21.17
CA VAL A 6 15.67 4.88 -20.06
C VAL A 6 15.24 3.45 -20.44
N LEU A 7 14.35 3.31 -21.42
CA LEU A 7 13.82 2.01 -21.85
C LEU A 7 14.75 1.25 -22.81
N SER A 8 15.67 1.92 -23.52
CA SER A 8 16.56 1.27 -24.49
C SER A 8 17.82 0.64 -23.88
N VAL A 9 18.19 1.00 -22.65
CA VAL A 9 19.34 0.38 -21.93
C VAL A 9 18.94 -0.92 -21.21
N LEU A 10 17.64 -1.18 -21.04
CA LEU A 10 17.11 -2.39 -20.38
C LEU A 10 16.81 -3.56 -21.35
N GLY A 11 17.06 -3.38 -22.65
CA GLY A 11 16.71 -4.35 -23.69
C GLY A 11 17.73 -5.45 -23.99
N GLY A 12 18.94 -5.41 -23.42
CA GLY A 12 20.06 -6.26 -23.87
C GLY A 12 20.66 -7.16 -22.80
N GLY A 13 20.39 -8.46 -22.88
CA GLY A 13 21.26 -9.49 -22.30
C GLY A 13 20.98 -9.87 -20.84
N GLY A 14 20.08 -10.83 -20.61
CA GLY A 14 19.94 -11.45 -19.28
C GLY A 14 18.75 -12.40 -19.11
N LYS A 15 17.91 -12.57 -20.14
CA LYS A 15 16.65 -13.35 -20.07
C LYS A 15 16.81 -14.87 -19.91
N ALA A 16 18.02 -15.43 -19.79
CA ALA A 16 18.23 -16.88 -19.77
C ALA A 16 18.82 -17.46 -18.46
N ALA A 17 19.26 -16.65 -17.49
CA ALA A 17 19.98 -17.16 -16.31
C ALA A 17 19.12 -17.26 -15.03
N ALA A 18 17.88 -16.77 -15.04
CA ALA A 18 17.08 -16.63 -13.82
C ALA A 18 16.26 -17.89 -13.42
N VAL A 19 16.28 -18.97 -14.22
CA VAL A 19 15.36 -20.11 -14.05
C VAL A 19 16.02 -21.37 -13.44
N SER A 20 17.34 -21.42 -13.25
CA SER A 20 18.03 -22.66 -12.80
C SER A 20 18.71 -22.62 -11.44
N ALA A 21 18.48 -21.60 -10.60
CA ALA A 21 19.23 -21.42 -9.35
C ALA A 21 18.58 -22.08 -8.12
N TRP A 22 18.12 -23.34 -8.19
CA TRP A 22 17.52 -24.03 -7.04
C TRP A 22 18.10 -25.44 -6.88
N SER A 23 19.31 -25.54 -6.30
CA SER A 23 19.87 -26.79 -5.77
C SER A 23 20.17 -26.64 -4.27
N GLY A 24 19.85 -27.68 -3.49
CA GLY A 24 19.55 -27.63 -2.05
C GLY A 24 20.64 -27.23 -1.06
N HIS A 25 21.86 -26.88 -1.49
CA HIS A 25 22.88 -26.27 -0.61
C HIS A 25 22.98 -24.75 -0.83
N GLY A 26 22.80 -24.29 -2.08
CA GLY A 26 22.68 -22.88 -2.41
C GLY A 26 21.38 -22.25 -1.88
N SER A 27 20.33 -23.05 -1.68
CA SER A 27 19.03 -22.56 -1.19
C SER A 27 19.07 -22.02 0.24
N ASN A 28 19.95 -22.54 1.10
CA ASN A 28 20.03 -22.09 2.50
C ASN A 28 20.81 -20.76 2.61
N ILE A 29 21.93 -20.65 1.89
CA ILE A 29 22.75 -19.43 1.84
C ILE A 29 22.00 -18.29 1.16
N THR A 30 21.35 -18.55 0.01
CA THR A 30 20.52 -17.55 -0.68
C THR A 30 19.36 -17.08 0.20
N ARG A 31 18.71 -18.00 0.93
CA ARG A 31 17.71 -17.64 1.92
C ARG A 31 18.33 -16.76 3.00
N GLN A 32 19.47 -17.13 3.58
CA GLN A 32 20.15 -16.32 4.60
C GLN A 32 20.49 -14.90 4.11
N ILE A 33 20.89 -14.73 2.84
CA ILE A 33 21.17 -13.44 2.23
C ILE A 33 19.91 -12.57 2.11
N VAL A 34 18.79 -13.14 1.67
CA VAL A 34 17.50 -12.42 1.61
C VAL A 34 16.97 -12.08 3.01
N LYS A 35 17.39 -12.83 4.03
CA LYS A 35 17.05 -12.59 5.43
C LYS A 35 17.96 -11.59 6.14
N CYS A 36 18.99 -11.11 5.46
CA CYS A 36 19.99 -10.26 6.08
C CYS A 36 19.41 -8.88 6.42
N THR A 37 19.45 -8.53 7.70
CA THR A 37 18.98 -7.23 8.21
C THR A 37 20.10 -6.21 8.29
N ARG A 38 21.35 -6.67 8.45
CA ARG A 38 22.51 -5.79 8.55
C ARG A 38 23.66 -6.31 7.70
N TRP A 39 24.01 -5.51 6.71
CA TRP A 39 25.20 -5.70 5.88
C TRP A 39 26.36 -4.90 6.47
N GLN A 40 27.52 -5.53 6.59
CA GLN A 40 28.75 -4.87 7.01
C GLN A 40 29.71 -4.84 5.83
N LEU A 41 30.35 -3.69 5.62
CA LEU A 41 31.44 -3.54 4.67
C LEU A 41 32.73 -3.95 5.39
N GLU A 42 33.43 -4.92 4.84
CA GLU A 42 34.74 -5.33 5.28
C GLU A 42 35.81 -4.65 4.42
N GLU A 43 36.86 -4.15 5.04
CA GLU A 43 37.98 -3.53 4.33
C GLU A 43 38.73 -4.58 3.53
N THR A 44 38.95 -4.33 2.23
CA THR A 44 39.69 -5.22 1.34
C THR A 44 40.92 -4.57 0.75
N THR A 45 41.95 -5.38 0.58
CA THR A 45 43.16 -5.02 -0.17
C THR A 45 42.96 -5.16 -1.69
N ASP A 46 41.93 -5.91 -2.11
CA ASP A 46 41.61 -6.21 -3.52
C ASP A 46 40.64 -5.18 -4.12
N LEU A 47 41.13 -3.94 -4.26
CA LEU A 47 40.34 -2.80 -4.77
C LEU A 47 39.93 -2.92 -6.24
N ILE A 48 40.57 -3.81 -7.02
CA ILE A 48 40.33 -3.94 -8.47
C ILE A 48 39.20 -4.95 -8.75
N THR A 49 39.16 -6.06 -8.01
CA THR A 49 38.23 -7.17 -8.26
C THR A 49 37.08 -7.22 -7.25
N CYS A 50 37.28 -6.65 -6.06
CA CYS A 50 36.31 -6.65 -4.97
C CYS A 50 36.45 -5.36 -4.12
N PRO A 51 36.18 -4.18 -4.73
CA PRO A 51 36.30 -2.91 -4.02
C PRO A 51 35.31 -2.79 -2.85
N TYR A 52 34.16 -3.46 -2.94
CA TYR A 52 33.22 -3.56 -1.85
C TYR A 52 32.97 -5.02 -1.47
N HIS A 53 33.47 -5.42 -0.30
CA HIS A 53 33.25 -6.74 0.26
C HIS A 53 32.25 -6.67 1.41
N TYR A 54 31.11 -7.31 1.24
CA TYR A 54 30.06 -7.31 2.24
C TYR A 54 29.90 -8.71 2.83
N TYR A 55 29.61 -8.77 4.14
CA TYR A 55 29.07 -9.96 4.76
C TYR A 55 27.80 -9.63 5.54
N CYS A 56 26.99 -10.65 5.78
CA CYS A 56 25.79 -10.51 6.58
C CYS A 56 26.13 -10.66 8.07
N ASP A 57 25.97 -9.59 8.83
CA ASP A 57 26.26 -9.53 10.27
C ASP A 57 25.10 -10.07 11.10
N SER A 58 23.86 -9.76 10.70
CA SER A 58 22.66 -10.25 11.38
C SER A 58 21.53 -10.57 10.40
N SER A 59 20.75 -11.57 10.75
CA SER A 59 19.53 -11.98 10.05
C SER A 59 18.41 -12.23 11.04
N TYR A 60 17.16 -12.12 10.58
CA TYR A 60 16.02 -12.36 11.46
C TYR A 60 15.87 -13.85 11.79
N PRO A 61 15.34 -14.19 13.00
CA PRO A 61 15.17 -15.57 13.41
C PRO A 61 14.15 -16.29 12.52
N GLY A 62 14.31 -17.61 12.37
CA GLY A 62 13.59 -18.48 11.44
C GLY A 62 12.09 -18.19 11.22
N ASP A 63 11.59 -18.66 10.09
CA ASP A 63 10.25 -18.32 9.62
C ASP A 63 9.16 -18.92 10.53
N TYR A 64 8.02 -18.24 10.60
CA TYR A 64 6.83 -18.83 11.18
C TYR A 64 6.35 -20.02 10.34
N SER A 65 5.50 -20.86 10.95
CA SER A 65 4.90 -21.98 10.26
C SER A 65 4.06 -21.53 9.07
N ALA A 66 3.90 -22.42 8.09
CA ALA A 66 3.09 -22.15 6.90
C ALA A 66 1.64 -21.75 7.27
N ALA A 67 1.10 -22.28 8.36
CA ALA A 67 -0.22 -21.93 8.88
C ALA A 67 -0.37 -20.43 9.15
N VAL A 68 0.65 -19.77 9.72
CA VAL A 68 0.64 -18.32 9.93
C VAL A 68 0.61 -17.57 8.59
N GLY A 69 1.38 -18.03 7.60
CA GLY A 69 1.34 -17.47 6.25
C GLY A 69 -0.04 -17.57 5.61
N VAL A 70 -0.71 -18.73 5.74
CA VAL A 70 -2.08 -18.92 5.23
C VAL A 70 -3.07 -17.99 5.92
N LEU A 71 -3.01 -17.86 7.25
CA LEU A 71 -3.87 -16.93 8.00
C LEU A 71 -3.70 -15.48 7.54
N VAL A 72 -2.46 -15.07 7.26
CA VAL A 72 -2.17 -13.73 6.74
C VAL A 72 -2.74 -13.53 5.34
N ALA A 73 -2.64 -14.53 4.46
CA ALA A 73 -3.28 -14.46 3.14
C ALA A 73 -4.81 -14.36 3.25
N VAL A 74 -5.44 -15.15 4.13
CA VAL A 74 -6.89 -15.08 4.38
C VAL A 74 -7.28 -13.70 4.90
N LEU A 75 -6.52 -13.13 5.83
CA LEU A 75 -6.73 -11.77 6.33
C LEU A 75 -6.60 -10.74 5.20
N ALA A 76 -5.59 -10.86 4.34
CA ALA A 76 -5.39 -9.95 3.20
C ALA A 76 -6.57 -9.99 2.22
N VAL A 77 -7.01 -11.21 1.87
CA VAL A 77 -8.18 -11.43 1.00
C VAL A 77 -9.44 -10.86 1.66
N TYR A 78 -9.63 -11.11 2.96
CA TYR A 78 -10.75 -10.56 3.70
C TYR A 78 -10.77 -9.02 3.69
N CYS A 79 -9.63 -8.37 3.95
CA CYS A 79 -9.51 -6.92 3.93
C CYS A 79 -9.83 -6.31 2.56
N LEU A 80 -9.37 -6.96 1.49
CA LEU A 80 -9.64 -6.54 0.12
C LEU A 80 -11.12 -6.72 -0.24
N LEU A 81 -11.69 -7.90 0.04
CA LEU A 81 -13.09 -8.21 -0.27
C LEU A 81 -14.06 -7.38 0.56
N SER A 82 -13.78 -7.15 1.86
CA SER A 82 -14.65 -6.33 2.70
C SER A 82 -14.66 -4.88 2.22
N ALA A 83 -13.49 -4.31 1.89
CA ALA A 83 -13.39 -2.98 1.31
C ALA A 83 -14.16 -2.89 -0.02
N ALA A 84 -13.98 -3.86 -0.92
CA ALA A 84 -14.68 -3.89 -2.21
C ALA A 84 -16.20 -4.05 -2.08
N ALA A 85 -16.66 -4.98 -1.23
CA ALA A 85 -18.08 -5.20 -1.01
C ALA A 85 -18.76 -3.94 -0.48
N PHE A 86 -18.12 -3.26 0.49
CA PHE A 86 -18.69 -2.05 1.06
C PHE A 86 -18.66 -0.86 0.10
N THR A 87 -17.64 -0.71 -0.75
CA THR A 87 -17.62 0.34 -1.78
C THR A 87 -18.72 0.10 -2.81
N VAL A 88 -18.91 -1.13 -3.29
CA VAL A 88 -19.99 -1.49 -4.22
C VAL A 88 -21.35 -1.21 -3.61
N VAL A 89 -21.59 -1.60 -2.35
CA VAL A 89 -22.87 -1.31 -1.68
C VAL A 89 -23.10 0.19 -1.53
N GLU A 90 -22.08 1.02 -1.32
CA GLU A 90 -22.26 2.48 -1.34
C GLU A 90 -22.66 3.01 -2.71
N ILE A 91 -22.04 2.50 -3.78
CA ILE A 91 -22.34 2.90 -5.16
C ILE A 91 -23.77 2.52 -5.54
N VAL A 92 -24.16 1.27 -5.29
CA VAL A 92 -25.51 0.77 -5.61
C VAL A 92 -26.59 1.54 -4.86
N ARG A 93 -26.37 1.85 -3.57
CA ARG A 93 -27.35 2.62 -2.78
C ARG A 93 -27.45 4.07 -3.22
N ALA A 94 -26.38 4.66 -3.74
CA ALA A 94 -26.40 6.03 -4.23
C ALA A 94 -27.24 6.20 -5.51
N GLY A 95 -27.37 5.16 -6.34
CA GLY A 95 -28.19 5.19 -7.57
C GLY A 95 -29.70 4.99 -7.33
N GLY A 96 -30.13 4.61 -6.12
CA GLY A 96 -31.51 4.21 -5.81
C GLY A 96 -32.49 5.33 -5.46
N GLY A 97 -32.17 6.60 -5.70
CA GLY A 97 -33.11 7.73 -5.61
C GLY A 97 -33.73 8.07 -4.24
N SER A 98 -33.53 7.26 -3.20
CA SER A 98 -34.02 7.60 -1.86
C SER A 98 -33.12 8.68 -1.22
N PRO A 99 -33.69 9.80 -0.74
CA PRO A 99 -32.92 10.83 -0.07
C PRO A 99 -32.20 10.21 1.13
N ALA A 100 -30.95 10.61 1.30
CA ALA A 100 -30.03 10.12 2.31
C ALA A 100 -30.39 10.60 3.73
N THR A 101 -31.65 10.47 4.12
CA THR A 101 -32.17 10.77 5.44
C THR A 101 -32.97 9.54 5.93
N ALA A 102 -32.60 9.03 7.10
CA ALA A 102 -33.40 8.11 7.92
C ALA A 102 -33.37 6.57 7.67
N ALA A 103 -32.31 5.97 7.13
CA ALA A 103 -32.13 4.51 7.22
C ALA A 103 -30.73 4.06 7.70
N GLY A 104 -30.56 4.06 9.02
CA GLY A 104 -29.76 3.04 9.73
C GLY A 104 -28.31 3.37 10.10
N GLY A 105 -28.09 4.27 11.05
CA GLY A 105 -26.77 4.48 11.69
C GLY A 105 -26.12 3.19 12.25
N VAL A 106 -26.93 2.18 12.58
CA VAL A 106 -26.45 0.86 13.04
C VAL A 106 -25.72 0.07 11.94
N GLY A 107 -26.06 0.27 10.66
CA GLY A 107 -25.44 -0.43 9.53
C GLY A 107 -24.10 0.16 9.09
N ARG A 108 -23.89 1.47 9.26
CA ARG A 108 -22.64 2.16 8.92
C ARG A 108 -21.57 2.02 10.01
N ILE A 109 -21.98 2.06 11.28
CA ILE A 109 -21.08 1.84 12.42
C ILE A 109 -20.48 0.42 12.34
N LYS A 110 -21.31 -0.63 12.14
CA LYS A 110 -20.83 -2.01 11.99
C LYS A 110 -19.88 -2.21 10.80
N ARG A 111 -20.03 -1.41 9.74
CA ARG A 111 -19.22 -1.50 8.51
C ARG A 111 -17.77 -1.09 8.76
N LYS A 112 -17.50 0.00 9.49
CA LYS A 112 -16.14 0.49 9.73
C LYS A 112 -15.28 -0.51 10.51
N TYR A 113 -15.87 -1.26 11.43
CA TYR A 113 -15.18 -2.33 12.19
C TYR A 113 -14.72 -3.51 11.32
N LEU A 114 -15.33 -3.69 10.14
CA LEU A 114 -15.06 -4.81 9.23
C LEU A 114 -14.13 -4.41 8.06
N VAL A 115 -13.66 -3.16 8.04
CA VAL A 115 -12.77 -2.59 7.04
C VAL A 115 -11.34 -2.57 7.58
N PRO A 116 -10.29 -2.73 6.73
CA PRO A 116 -8.89 -2.76 7.18
C PRO A 116 -8.45 -1.56 8.03
N SER A 117 -8.96 -0.36 7.78
CA SER A 117 -8.72 0.85 8.61
C SER A 117 -9.60 0.96 9.86
N GLY A 118 -10.37 -0.07 10.16
CA GLY A 118 -11.20 -0.16 11.36
C GLY A 118 -10.38 -0.50 12.61
N PRO A 119 -10.89 -0.20 13.81
CA PRO A 119 -10.14 -0.34 15.05
C PRO A 119 -9.81 -1.79 15.43
N PHE A 120 -10.48 -2.80 14.84
CA PHE A 120 -10.14 -4.22 15.07
C PHE A 120 -9.16 -4.78 14.04
N LEU A 121 -9.36 -4.51 12.75
CA LEU A 121 -8.52 -5.06 11.69
C LEU A 121 -7.19 -4.33 11.56
N MET A 122 -7.14 -3.03 11.86
CA MET A 122 -5.93 -2.25 11.75
C MET A 122 -4.81 -2.76 12.69
N PRO A 123 -5.07 -3.02 14.00
CA PRO A 123 -4.06 -3.65 14.86
C PRO A 123 -3.58 -5.01 14.36
N LEU A 124 -4.45 -5.82 13.75
CA LEU A 124 -4.06 -7.11 13.16
C LEU A 124 -3.13 -6.91 11.95
N VAL A 125 -3.45 -5.96 11.06
CA VAL A 125 -2.56 -5.59 9.95
C VAL A 125 -1.22 -5.08 10.47
N LEU A 126 -1.21 -4.26 11.52
CA LEU A 126 0.01 -3.79 12.16
C LEU A 126 0.85 -4.94 12.74
N LEU A 127 0.22 -5.91 13.41
CA LEU A 127 0.91 -7.07 13.95
C LEU A 127 1.56 -7.90 12.85
N VAL A 128 0.84 -8.11 11.73
CA VAL A 128 1.35 -8.81 10.55
C VAL A 128 2.57 -8.09 9.98
N LEU A 129 2.51 -6.77 9.81
CA LEU A 129 3.63 -5.98 9.29
C LEU A 129 4.82 -5.96 10.28
N ALA A 130 4.56 -5.77 11.57
CA ALA A 130 5.58 -5.72 12.61
C ALA A 130 6.37 -7.04 12.72
N LYS A 131 5.71 -8.19 12.49
CA LYS A 131 6.34 -9.51 12.47
C LYS A 131 6.62 -10.02 11.06
N GLY A 132 6.51 -9.13 10.07
CA GLY A 132 6.49 -9.45 8.65
C GLY A 132 7.74 -10.13 8.11
N GLN A 133 8.89 -9.83 8.70
CA GLN A 133 10.17 -10.46 8.33
C GLN A 133 10.08 -11.98 8.34
N ARG A 134 9.43 -12.52 9.38
CA ARG A 134 9.37 -13.96 9.64
C ARG A 134 8.26 -14.65 8.86
N ILE A 135 7.43 -13.90 8.13
CA ILE A 135 6.33 -14.42 7.31
C ILE A 135 6.86 -14.58 5.89
N ASN A 136 7.50 -15.73 5.65
CA ASN A 136 8.11 -16.07 4.36
C ASN A 136 7.88 -17.54 3.95
N ALA A 137 7.07 -18.29 4.70
CA ALA A 137 6.87 -19.73 4.48
C ALA A 137 5.98 -20.06 3.28
N VAL A 138 4.94 -19.24 3.02
CA VAL A 138 4.00 -19.42 1.89
C VAL A 138 4.27 -18.38 0.80
N PHE A 139 4.51 -17.14 1.22
CA PHE A 139 4.91 -16.03 0.37
C PHE A 139 5.75 -15.06 1.21
N PRO A 140 6.70 -14.33 0.60
CA PRO A 140 7.40 -13.24 1.27
C PRO A 140 6.45 -12.08 1.52
N LEU A 141 6.24 -11.70 2.78
CA LEU A 141 5.41 -10.53 3.09
C LEU A 141 5.95 -9.25 2.45
N ALA A 142 7.25 -9.15 2.18
CA ALA A 142 7.83 -8.03 1.42
C ALA A 142 7.19 -7.80 0.04
N ARG A 143 6.62 -8.84 -0.59
CA ARG A 143 5.92 -8.72 -1.88
C ARG A 143 4.44 -8.40 -1.75
N LEU A 144 3.79 -8.77 -0.65
CA LEU A 144 2.34 -8.57 -0.43
C LEU A 144 2.04 -7.37 0.47
N GLY A 145 3.00 -6.95 1.29
CA GLY A 145 2.92 -5.83 2.21
C GLY A 145 2.56 -4.49 1.55
N PRO A 146 3.12 -4.11 0.38
CA PRO A 146 2.70 -2.90 -0.32
C PRO A 146 1.21 -2.91 -0.71
N ALA A 147 0.69 -4.07 -1.14
CA ALA A 147 -0.73 -4.23 -1.45
C ALA A 147 -1.61 -4.10 -0.19
N LEU A 148 -1.18 -4.68 0.94
CA LEU A 148 -1.86 -4.53 2.23
C LEU A 148 -1.89 -3.07 2.70
N LEU A 149 -0.75 -2.37 2.62
CA LEU A 149 -0.66 -0.96 3.03
C LEU A 149 -1.54 -0.08 2.14
N LEU A 150 -1.53 -0.31 0.83
CA LEU A 150 -2.35 0.46 -0.11
C LEU A 150 -3.85 0.20 0.10
N THR A 151 -4.24 -1.05 0.41
CA THR A 151 -5.62 -1.40 0.79
C THR A 151 -6.03 -0.71 2.09
N LEU A 152 -5.16 -0.71 3.10
CA LEU A 152 -5.37 0.00 4.38
C LEU A 152 -5.58 1.51 4.13
N GLN A 153 -4.69 2.13 3.37
CA GLN A 153 -4.70 3.53 3.00
C GLN A 153 -5.96 3.93 2.22
N ALA A 154 -6.30 3.18 1.16
CA ALA A 154 -7.51 3.41 0.37
C ALA A 154 -8.77 3.28 1.24
N SER A 155 -8.80 2.31 2.16
CA SER A 155 -9.91 2.13 3.07
C SER A 155 -10.06 3.26 4.08
N ALA A 156 -8.95 3.83 4.57
CA ALA A 156 -8.97 4.97 5.50
C ALA A 156 -9.52 6.24 4.82
N LEU A 157 -9.18 6.44 3.54
CA LEU A 157 -9.73 7.54 2.74
C LEU A 157 -11.21 7.33 2.38
N ALA A 158 -11.61 6.11 2.07
CA ALA A 158 -12.96 5.77 1.61
C ALA A 158 -13.99 5.77 2.75
N PHE A 159 -13.66 5.14 3.88
CA PHE A 159 -14.60 4.91 4.97
C PHE A 159 -14.28 5.86 6.14
N ARG A 160 -15.16 6.81 6.40
CA ARG A 160 -15.02 7.77 7.51
C ARG A 160 -15.34 7.12 8.85
N ASN A 161 -14.73 7.63 9.92
CA ASN A 161 -15.12 7.27 11.28
C ASN A 161 -16.46 7.95 11.62
N GLU A 162 -17.45 7.18 12.04
CA GLU A 162 -18.72 7.71 12.57
C GLU A 162 -18.69 7.51 14.10
N ALA A 163 -18.62 8.61 14.85
CA ALA A 163 -18.65 8.60 16.30
C ALA A 163 -19.47 9.79 16.82
N ASP A 164 -20.27 9.52 17.85
CA ASP A 164 -21.03 10.56 18.57
C ASP A 164 -20.08 11.37 19.44
N GLY A 165 -19.97 12.66 19.13
CA GLY A 165 -19.09 13.62 19.82
C GLY A 165 -17.73 13.80 19.16
N ASP A 166 -17.27 15.05 19.14
CA ASP A 166 -16.06 15.45 18.40
C ASP A 166 -14.78 14.86 19.00
N VAL A 167 -14.74 14.65 20.32
CA VAL A 167 -13.59 14.03 21.01
C VAL A 167 -13.45 12.56 20.62
N ARG A 168 -14.55 11.79 20.56
CA ARG A 168 -14.48 10.37 20.18
C ARG A 168 -14.09 10.21 18.72
N TYR A 169 -14.63 11.05 17.85
CA TYR A 169 -14.22 11.11 16.45
C TYR A 169 -12.72 11.42 16.31
N ALA A 170 -12.24 12.46 17.00
CA ALA A 170 -10.84 12.86 17.01
C ALA A 170 -9.91 11.72 17.43
N VAL A 171 -10.24 10.99 18.50
CA VAL A 171 -9.43 9.85 18.97
C VAL A 171 -9.38 8.74 17.93
N LEU A 172 -10.50 8.39 17.29
CA LEU A 172 -10.54 7.35 16.25
C LEU A 172 -9.77 7.76 14.99
N GLU A 173 -9.90 9.02 14.56
CA GLU A 173 -9.18 9.55 13.39
C GLU A 173 -7.68 9.60 13.69
N ALA A 174 -7.27 10.07 14.87
CA ALA A 174 -5.88 10.08 15.30
C ALA A 174 -5.29 8.67 15.43
N SER A 175 -6.06 7.69 15.93
CA SER A 175 -5.66 6.29 15.94
C SER A 175 -5.45 5.74 14.53
N THR A 176 -6.30 6.14 13.57
CA THR A 176 -6.17 5.76 12.16
C THR A 176 -4.93 6.38 11.53
N VAL A 177 -4.60 7.64 11.85
CA VAL A 177 -3.37 8.29 11.43
C VAL A 177 -2.14 7.57 11.99
N SER A 178 -2.14 7.32 13.30
CA SER A 178 -1.04 6.65 14.00
C SER A 178 -0.78 5.25 13.44
N GLY A 179 -1.83 4.47 13.20
CA GLY A 179 -1.64 3.13 12.64
C GLY A 179 -1.22 3.14 11.17
N ILE A 180 -1.61 4.13 10.34
CA ILE A 180 -1.05 4.25 8.98
C ILE A 180 0.45 4.54 9.05
N LEU A 181 0.87 5.42 9.98
CA LEU A 181 2.29 5.73 10.19
C LEU A 181 3.07 4.48 10.64
N HIS A 182 2.57 3.74 11.63
CA HIS A 182 3.21 2.50 12.09
C HIS A 182 3.23 1.43 10.99
N ALA A 183 2.15 1.26 10.23
CA ALA A 183 2.09 0.32 9.11
C ALA A 183 3.16 0.65 8.06
N SER A 184 3.33 1.94 7.77
CA SER A 184 4.34 2.45 6.83
C SER A 184 5.77 2.12 7.30
N LEU A 185 6.08 2.41 8.57
CA LEU A 185 7.39 2.14 9.16
C LEU A 185 7.69 0.63 9.27
N TYR A 186 6.72 -0.17 9.68
CA TYR A 186 6.88 -1.62 9.75
C TYR A 186 7.04 -2.24 8.36
N LEU A 187 6.32 -1.73 7.36
CA LEU A 187 6.49 -2.19 5.99
C LEU A 187 7.89 -1.85 5.45
N ASP A 188 8.40 -0.65 5.71
CA ASP A 188 9.77 -0.27 5.33
C ASP A 188 10.80 -1.23 5.96
N ALA A 189 10.61 -1.57 7.24
CA ALA A 189 11.46 -2.56 7.89
C ALA A 189 11.46 -3.90 7.13
N VAL A 190 10.33 -4.34 6.55
CA VAL A 190 10.18 -5.63 5.81
C VAL A 190 10.70 -5.57 4.37
N VAL A 191 10.37 -4.49 3.67
CA VAL A 191 10.69 -4.32 2.25
C VAL A 191 12.18 -4.07 2.06
N LEU A 192 12.79 -3.19 2.85
CA LEU A 192 14.17 -2.75 2.63
C LEU A 192 15.19 -3.90 2.70
N PRO A 193 15.23 -4.75 3.76
CA PRO A 193 16.17 -5.85 3.84
C PRO A 193 15.95 -6.89 2.75
N TYR A 194 14.69 -7.20 2.46
CA TYR A 194 14.33 -8.17 1.42
C TYR A 194 14.87 -7.74 0.05
N TYR A 195 14.58 -6.51 -0.39
CA TYR A 195 15.03 -6.05 -1.70
C TYR A 195 16.54 -5.77 -1.75
N THR A 196 17.15 -5.33 -0.63
CA THR A 196 18.61 -5.25 -0.50
C THR A 196 19.25 -6.63 -0.71
N GLY A 197 18.72 -7.68 -0.07
CA GLY A 197 19.20 -9.05 -0.23
C GLY A 197 19.00 -9.58 -1.65
N THR A 198 17.87 -9.26 -2.30
CA THR A 198 17.68 -9.66 -3.71
C THR A 198 18.63 -8.92 -4.66
N ASP A 199 18.92 -7.64 -4.42
CA ASP A 199 19.88 -6.86 -5.19
C ASP A 199 21.30 -7.37 -4.96
N ALA A 200 21.62 -7.75 -3.72
CA ALA A 200 22.85 -8.42 -3.36
C ALA A 200 23.00 -9.71 -4.19
N LEU A 201 22.01 -10.61 -4.17
CA LEU A 201 22.09 -11.88 -4.92
C LEU A 201 22.18 -11.72 -6.43
N ARG A 202 21.47 -10.75 -7.02
CA ARG A 202 21.42 -10.58 -8.48
C ARG A 202 22.68 -9.94 -9.05
N TRP A 203 23.32 -9.03 -8.30
CA TRP A 203 24.37 -8.15 -8.81
C TRP A 203 25.72 -8.27 -8.09
N SER A 204 25.91 -9.31 -7.28
CA SER A 204 27.20 -9.58 -6.62
C SER A 204 27.74 -10.95 -6.98
N ARG A 205 29.03 -11.15 -6.68
CA ARG A 205 29.71 -12.44 -6.79
C ARG A 205 30.07 -12.95 -5.41
N PHE A 206 29.93 -14.24 -5.17
CA PHE A 206 30.39 -14.83 -3.92
C PHE A 206 31.92 -14.80 -3.85
N SER A 207 32.47 -14.26 -2.76
CA SER A 207 33.91 -14.16 -2.55
C SER A 207 34.56 -15.50 -2.18
N GLY A 208 33.79 -16.43 -1.59
CA GLY A 208 34.29 -17.71 -1.10
C GLY A 208 35.01 -17.64 0.25
N LYS A 209 35.33 -16.44 0.76
CA LYS A 209 35.93 -16.24 2.10
C LYS A 209 34.99 -16.64 3.25
N CYS A 210 33.68 -16.45 3.06
CA CYS A 210 32.65 -16.94 3.97
C CYS A 210 31.36 -17.26 3.21
N ALA A 211 30.44 -18.00 3.82
CA ALA A 211 29.21 -18.46 3.18
C ALA A 211 28.35 -17.31 2.64
N THR A 212 28.32 -16.17 3.33
CA THR A 212 27.52 -14.97 2.95
C THR A 212 28.37 -13.83 2.40
N CYS A 213 29.66 -14.07 2.09
CA CYS A 213 30.58 -13.03 1.67
C CYS A 213 30.38 -12.69 0.19
N LEU A 214 30.09 -11.43 -0.10
CA LEU A 214 29.74 -10.93 -1.41
C LEU A 214 30.71 -9.81 -1.85
N CYS A 215 31.24 -9.95 -3.05
CA CYS A 215 32.03 -8.94 -3.74
C CYS A 215 31.18 -8.15 -4.71
N ARG A 216 31.32 -6.82 -4.68
CA ARG A 216 30.65 -5.90 -5.61
C ARG A 216 31.60 -4.83 -6.12
N MET A 217 31.33 -4.38 -7.34
CA MET A 217 31.99 -3.23 -7.97
C MET A 217 31.36 -1.89 -7.57
N GLU A 218 30.11 -1.94 -7.09
CA GLU A 218 29.34 -0.76 -6.68
C GLU A 218 28.80 -0.94 -5.26
N PRO A 219 28.65 0.16 -4.50
CA PRO A 219 28.16 0.09 -3.13
C PRO A 219 26.75 -0.51 -3.08
N LEU A 220 26.47 -1.26 -2.02
CA LEU A 220 25.16 -1.86 -1.81
C LEU A 220 24.18 -0.77 -1.36
N VAL A 221 23.05 -0.66 -2.05
CA VAL A 221 22.02 0.34 -1.77
C VAL A 221 20.91 -0.29 -0.93
N VAL A 222 20.54 0.35 0.18
CA VAL A 222 19.43 -0.07 1.04
C VAL A 222 18.11 0.05 0.27
N GLY A 223 17.36 -1.06 0.21
CA GLY A 223 16.14 -1.22 -0.59
C GLY A 223 16.40 -1.75 -2.01
N GLY A 224 17.67 -1.98 -2.38
CA GLY A 224 18.06 -2.40 -3.72
C GLY A 224 17.83 -1.30 -4.77
N ARG A 225 18.13 -1.62 -6.03
CA ARG A 225 17.98 -0.68 -7.16
C ARG A 225 16.76 -0.97 -8.04
N THR A 226 16.14 -2.11 -7.82
CA THR A 226 15.03 -2.60 -8.65
C THR A 226 13.70 -1.98 -8.24
N VAL A 227 13.44 -1.82 -6.94
CA VAL A 227 12.15 -1.34 -6.43
C VAL A 227 12.34 -0.06 -5.61
N LEU A 228 11.75 1.05 -6.08
CA LEU A 228 11.78 2.36 -5.42
C LEU A 228 10.63 2.54 -4.40
N TYR A 229 10.10 1.45 -3.86
CA TYR A 229 8.98 1.51 -2.93
C TYR A 229 9.44 1.82 -1.50
N ARG A 230 8.78 2.80 -0.88
CA ARG A 230 8.89 3.07 0.56
C ARG A 230 7.50 3.10 1.18
N GLY A 231 7.36 2.48 2.34
CA GLY A 231 6.17 2.51 3.17
C GLY A 231 5.84 3.95 3.58
N LEU A 232 6.81 4.70 4.12
CA LEU A 232 6.64 6.14 4.36
C LEU A 232 6.83 6.93 3.05
N SER A 233 5.78 7.00 2.25
CA SER A 233 5.76 7.68 0.95
C SER A 233 5.07 9.04 1.00
N LYS A 234 5.17 9.77 -0.12
CA LYS A 234 4.36 10.99 -0.37
C LYS A 234 2.87 10.71 -0.22
N THR A 235 2.42 9.53 -0.65
CA THR A 235 1.05 9.04 -0.51
C THR A 235 0.65 8.89 0.95
N ALA A 236 1.48 8.24 1.76
CA ALA A 236 1.21 8.07 3.19
C ALA A 236 1.06 9.43 3.90
N LEU A 237 1.95 10.38 3.61
CA LEU A 237 1.89 11.74 4.15
C LEU A 237 0.63 12.48 3.68
N ALA A 238 0.30 12.43 2.39
CA ALA A 238 -0.90 13.08 1.85
C ALA A 238 -2.17 12.59 2.55
N ILE A 239 -2.27 11.27 2.77
CA ILE A 239 -3.40 10.66 3.49
C ILE A 239 -3.44 11.13 4.94
N ILE A 240 -2.30 11.12 5.64
CA ILE A 240 -2.22 11.61 7.01
C ILE A 240 -2.70 13.05 7.09
N PHE A 241 -2.24 13.94 6.22
CA PHE A 241 -2.70 15.33 6.16
C PHE A 241 -4.19 15.43 5.83
N ALA A 242 -4.71 14.60 4.92
CA ALA A 242 -6.14 14.55 4.62
C ALA A 242 -6.97 14.14 5.85
N LEU A 243 -6.56 13.11 6.59
CA LEU A 243 -7.24 12.67 7.82
C LEU A 243 -7.16 13.73 8.93
N CYS A 244 -5.98 14.33 9.14
CA CYS A 244 -5.80 15.43 10.08
C CYS A 244 -6.68 16.63 9.72
N SER A 245 -6.78 16.99 8.43
CA SER A 245 -7.64 18.09 7.99
C SER A 245 -9.13 17.81 8.24
N ARG A 246 -9.59 16.55 8.11
CA ARG A 246 -10.96 16.15 8.48
C ARG A 246 -11.23 16.39 9.96
N MET A 247 -10.26 16.03 10.81
CA MET A 247 -10.35 16.23 12.26
C MET A 247 -10.39 17.72 12.61
N VAL A 248 -9.50 18.53 12.06
CA VAL A 248 -9.44 19.99 12.32
C VAL A 248 -10.73 20.68 11.86
N CYS A 249 -11.21 20.41 10.63
CA CYS A 249 -12.45 21.02 10.13
C CYS A 249 -13.67 20.66 10.98
N ARG A 250 -13.67 19.47 11.60
CA ARG A 250 -14.77 19.05 12.47
C ARG A 250 -14.73 19.74 13.83
N ILE A 251 -13.54 19.90 14.43
CA ILE A 251 -13.38 20.50 15.76
C ILE A 251 -13.55 22.02 15.73
N TYR A 252 -12.95 22.69 14.75
CA TYR A 252 -12.92 24.16 14.68
C TYR A 252 -14.06 24.75 13.84
N GLY A 253 -14.87 23.91 13.19
CA GLY A 253 -15.91 24.35 12.27
C GLY A 253 -15.40 24.54 10.84
N GLU A 254 -16.34 24.53 9.88
CA GLU A 254 -16.03 24.51 8.45
C GLU A 254 -16.06 25.93 7.86
N GLU A 255 -14.94 26.64 7.95
CA GLU A 255 -14.70 27.89 7.21
C GLU A 255 -14.38 27.61 5.72
N ARG A 256 -14.59 28.58 4.83
CA ARG A 256 -14.38 28.42 3.37
C ARG A 256 -12.96 27.94 3.01
N LEU A 257 -11.94 28.45 3.70
CA LEU A 257 -10.55 28.01 3.50
C LEU A 257 -10.30 26.61 4.04
N SER A 258 -10.86 26.27 5.22
CA SER A 258 -10.75 24.93 5.80
C SER A 258 -11.44 23.86 4.92
N ALA A 259 -12.60 24.18 4.35
CA ALA A 259 -13.32 23.31 3.43
C ALA A 259 -12.52 23.08 2.14
N TRP A 260 -11.93 24.15 1.60
CA TRP A 260 -11.11 24.06 0.39
C TRP A 260 -9.84 23.23 0.61
N THR A 261 -9.11 23.48 1.71
CA THR A 261 -7.91 22.71 2.07
C THR A 261 -8.21 21.23 2.30
N ARG A 262 -9.29 20.90 3.03
CA ARG A 262 -9.77 19.52 3.20
C ARG A 262 -10.05 18.85 1.85
N SER A 263 -10.76 19.54 0.97
CA SER A 263 -11.10 19.02 -0.36
C SER A 263 -9.85 18.81 -1.22
N ALA A 264 -8.92 19.76 -1.22
CA ALA A 264 -7.66 19.66 -1.96
C ALA A 264 -6.80 18.49 -1.48
N LEU A 265 -6.68 18.31 -0.15
CA LEU A 265 -5.95 17.20 0.44
C LEU A 265 -6.61 15.85 0.16
N GLU A 266 -7.94 15.76 0.19
CA GLU A 266 -8.64 14.54 -0.22
C GLU A 266 -8.36 14.19 -1.68
N VAL A 267 -8.47 15.16 -2.59
CA VAL A 267 -8.21 14.95 -4.04
C VAL A 267 -6.75 14.53 -4.27
N ALA A 268 -5.80 15.26 -3.68
CA ALA A 268 -4.38 14.93 -3.79
C ALA A 268 -4.09 13.51 -3.27
N SER A 269 -4.68 13.12 -2.14
CA SER A 269 -4.52 11.78 -1.58
C SER A 269 -5.04 10.68 -2.51
N TRP A 270 -6.21 10.87 -3.15
CA TRP A 270 -6.73 9.91 -4.11
C TRP A 270 -5.88 9.81 -5.38
N LEU A 271 -5.33 10.93 -5.84
CA LEU A 271 -4.39 10.94 -6.97
C LEU A 271 -3.13 10.12 -6.64
N PHE A 272 -2.50 10.38 -5.49
CA PHE A 272 -1.30 9.64 -5.08
C PHE A 272 -1.58 8.15 -4.89
N VAL A 273 -2.70 7.78 -4.23
CA VAL A 273 -3.09 6.36 -4.06
C VAL A 273 -3.33 5.68 -5.41
N SER A 274 -3.93 6.38 -6.37
CA SER A 274 -4.18 5.84 -7.72
C SER A 274 -2.87 5.65 -8.48
N CYS A 275 -1.96 6.63 -8.42
CA CYS A 275 -0.63 6.52 -9.03
C CYS A 275 0.17 5.35 -8.46
N ASP A 276 0.19 5.18 -7.12
CA ASP A 276 0.87 4.06 -6.47
C ASP A 276 0.27 2.71 -6.88
N ALA A 277 -1.07 2.62 -6.99
CA ALA A 277 -1.74 1.41 -7.44
C ALA A 277 -1.34 1.01 -8.86
N VAL A 278 -1.32 1.99 -9.78
CA VAL A 278 -0.92 1.78 -11.19
C VAL A 278 0.56 1.44 -11.28
N TYR A 279 1.42 2.14 -10.53
CA TYR A 279 2.86 1.86 -10.49
C TYR A 279 3.14 0.42 -10.06
N LEU A 280 2.54 -0.03 -8.96
CA LEU A 280 2.75 -1.39 -8.45
C LEU A 280 2.20 -2.46 -9.40
N ALA A 281 1.03 -2.24 -10.00
CA ALA A 281 0.47 -3.15 -11.00
C ALA A 281 1.37 -3.25 -12.25
N GLY A 282 1.81 -2.10 -12.79
CA GLY A 282 2.68 -2.04 -13.96
C GLY A 282 4.06 -2.65 -13.71
N TRP A 283 4.65 -2.39 -12.54
CA TRP A 283 5.93 -2.96 -12.13
C TRP A 283 5.92 -4.49 -12.18
N VAL A 284 4.91 -5.10 -11.58
CA VAL A 284 4.84 -6.56 -11.47
C VAL A 284 4.53 -7.24 -12.80
N ILE A 285 3.78 -6.56 -13.68
CA ILE A 285 3.58 -7.00 -15.07
C ILE A 285 4.93 -7.01 -15.81
N ALA A 286 5.73 -5.96 -15.64
CA ALA A 286 7.06 -5.89 -16.25
C ALA A 286 8.03 -6.96 -15.72
N GLU A 287 7.93 -7.32 -14.44
CA GLU A 287 8.72 -8.42 -13.85
C GLU A 287 8.22 -9.83 -14.25
N GLY A 288 7.06 -9.95 -14.89
CA GLY A 288 6.48 -11.25 -15.30
C GLY A 288 5.98 -12.12 -14.13
N ALA A 289 5.83 -11.55 -12.94
CA ALA A 289 5.42 -12.29 -11.75
C ALA A 289 3.89 -12.36 -11.64
N MET A 290 3.30 -13.31 -12.36
CA MET A 290 1.85 -13.48 -12.54
C MET A 290 1.04 -13.51 -11.24
N ALA A 291 1.52 -14.20 -10.20
CA ALA A 291 0.79 -14.32 -8.93
C ALA A 291 0.66 -12.97 -8.20
N SER A 292 1.73 -12.16 -8.19
CA SER A 292 1.68 -10.80 -7.64
C SER A 292 0.89 -9.85 -8.54
N ALA A 293 0.87 -10.07 -9.86
CA ALA A 293 0.14 -9.21 -10.79
C ALA A 293 -1.37 -9.21 -10.47
N VAL A 294 -1.92 -10.38 -10.13
CA VAL A 294 -3.31 -10.51 -9.69
C VAL A 294 -3.58 -9.69 -8.43
N VAL A 295 -2.71 -9.80 -7.42
CA VAL A 295 -2.90 -9.07 -6.15
C VAL A 295 -2.89 -7.56 -6.36
N TYR A 296 -1.88 -7.03 -7.08
CA TYR A 296 -1.81 -5.59 -7.34
C TYR A 296 -2.91 -5.11 -8.29
N GLY A 297 -3.31 -5.92 -9.27
CA GLY A 297 -4.44 -5.63 -10.15
C GLY A 297 -5.76 -5.52 -9.37
N LEU A 298 -6.00 -6.43 -8.41
CA LEU A 298 -7.19 -6.37 -7.55
C LEU A 298 -7.20 -5.13 -6.64
N VAL A 299 -6.04 -4.73 -6.10
CA VAL A 299 -5.94 -3.49 -5.32
C VAL A 299 -6.16 -2.26 -6.20
N ALA A 300 -5.60 -2.23 -7.41
CA ALA A 300 -5.83 -1.17 -8.38
C ALA A 300 -7.31 -1.07 -8.77
N TRP A 301 -7.98 -2.20 -8.97
CA TRP A 301 -9.41 -2.25 -9.20
C TRP A 301 -10.22 -1.73 -8.00
N LEU A 302 -9.87 -2.09 -6.77
CA LEU A 302 -10.50 -1.54 -5.57
C LEU A 302 -10.35 -0.01 -5.50
N VAL A 303 -9.14 0.51 -5.74
CA VAL A 303 -8.88 1.96 -5.75
C VAL A 303 -9.70 2.63 -6.83
N PHE A 304 -9.76 2.05 -8.03
CA PHE A 304 -10.60 2.54 -9.11
C PHE A 304 -12.08 2.59 -8.71
N LEU A 305 -12.63 1.54 -8.08
CA LEU A 305 -14.00 1.55 -7.58
C LEU A 305 -14.25 2.65 -6.55
N CYS A 306 -13.31 2.88 -5.63
CA CYS A 306 -13.41 3.95 -4.63
C CYS A 306 -13.49 5.34 -5.30
N VAL A 307 -12.62 5.60 -6.28
CA VAL A 307 -12.61 6.87 -7.04
C VAL A 307 -13.88 6.99 -7.86
N PHE A 308 -14.25 5.96 -8.60
CA PHE A 308 -15.47 5.92 -9.41
C PHE A 308 -16.71 6.21 -8.57
N GLY A 309 -16.85 5.56 -7.40
CA GLY A 309 -17.97 5.79 -6.51
C GLY A 309 -18.02 7.20 -5.92
N LYS A 310 -16.88 7.89 -5.78
CA LYS A 310 -16.87 9.32 -5.42
C LYS A 310 -17.31 10.21 -6.57
N VAL A 311 -16.79 9.97 -7.78
CA VAL A 311 -17.17 10.73 -8.98
C VAL A 311 -18.66 10.55 -9.28
N TYR A 312 -19.17 9.33 -9.22
CA TYR A 312 -20.58 9.02 -9.44
C TYR A 312 -21.50 9.78 -8.46
N ARG A 313 -21.17 9.78 -7.16
CA ARG A 313 -21.91 10.55 -6.15
C ARG A 313 -21.86 12.06 -6.41
N PHE A 314 -20.72 12.57 -6.86
CA PHE A 314 -20.59 13.98 -7.21
C PHE A 314 -21.47 14.34 -8.41
N LEU A 315 -21.46 13.51 -9.47
CA LEU A 315 -22.31 13.72 -10.65
C LEU A 315 -23.81 13.65 -10.29
N ALA A 316 -24.24 12.65 -9.53
CA ALA A 316 -25.62 12.54 -9.05
C ALA A 316 -26.05 13.75 -8.20
N TRP A 317 -25.14 14.30 -7.40
CA TRP A 317 -25.39 15.52 -6.63
C TRP A 317 -25.52 16.76 -7.54
N VAL A 318 -24.68 16.90 -8.57
CA VAL A 318 -24.78 17.99 -9.55
C VAL A 318 -26.10 17.92 -10.31
N GLU A 319 -26.50 16.73 -10.76
CA GLU A 319 -27.75 16.50 -11.47
C GLU A 319 -28.98 16.88 -10.62
N ASN A 320 -29.03 16.41 -9.37
CA ASN A 320 -30.10 16.79 -8.44
C ASN A 320 -30.18 18.30 -8.19
N ARG A 321 -29.04 19.00 -8.14
CA ARG A 321 -29.03 20.47 -8.04
C ARG A 321 -29.53 21.14 -9.31
N GLN A 322 -29.21 20.62 -10.49
CA GLN A 322 -29.74 21.17 -11.74
C GLN A 322 -31.25 20.99 -11.86
N VAL A 323 -31.81 19.86 -11.41
CA VAL A 323 -33.26 19.62 -11.37
C VAL A 323 -33.95 20.60 -10.41
N GLN A 324 -33.36 20.87 -9.25
CA GLN A 324 -33.91 21.83 -8.28
C GLN A 324 -33.81 23.30 -8.73
N TRP A 325 -32.89 23.62 -9.66
CA TRP A 325 -32.72 24.95 -10.24
C TRP A 325 -33.54 25.21 -11.51
N LYS A 326 -34.22 24.20 -12.08
CA LYS A 326 -35.28 24.48 -13.05
C LYS A 326 -36.46 25.06 -12.27
N PRO A 327 -36.79 26.36 -12.39
CA PRO A 327 -38.01 26.85 -11.81
C PRO A 327 -39.14 26.08 -12.49
N SER A 328 -40.07 25.58 -11.69
CA SER A 328 -41.34 25.04 -12.17
C SER A 328 -42.06 26.14 -12.95
N LEU A 329 -41.78 26.23 -14.25
CA LEU A 329 -42.58 26.91 -15.26
C LEU A 329 -43.85 26.08 -15.48
N THR A 330 -44.64 25.96 -14.42
CA THR A 330 -46.03 25.52 -14.44
C THR A 330 -46.82 26.54 -13.64
N CYS A 331 -46.84 27.77 -14.14
CA CYS A 331 -47.89 28.72 -13.82
C CYS A 331 -49.01 28.52 -14.85
N HIS A 332 -50.12 27.96 -14.35
CA HIS A 332 -51.50 28.19 -14.76
C HIS A 332 -51.76 28.67 -16.21
N ASN A 333 -52.20 27.74 -17.06
CA ASN A 333 -53.31 28.03 -17.96
C ASN A 333 -54.60 27.65 -17.20
N VAL A 334 -55.25 28.64 -16.59
CA VAL A 334 -56.64 28.57 -16.20
C VAL A 334 -57.34 29.72 -16.90
N VAL A 335 -58.04 29.33 -17.97
CA VAL A 335 -59.18 29.94 -18.68
C VAL A 335 -59.07 31.42 -19.05
#